data_AF-A0A084G270-F1
#
_entry.id   AF-A0A084G270-F1
#
_cell.length_a   1.000
_cell.length_b   1.000
_cell.length_c   1.000
_cell.angle_alpha   90.00
_cell.angle_beta   90.00
_cell.angle_gamma   90.00
#
_symmetry.space_group_name_H-M   'P 1'
#
loop_
_entity.id
_entity.type
_entity.pdbx_description
1 polymer ?
#
loop_
_entity_poly.entity_id
_entity_poly.type
_entity_poly.pdbx_seq_one_letter_code
_entity_poly.pdbx_strand_id
1 'polypeptide(L)'
;MSGNGDLRASFIACEEVSPLCPVEATVLGYTPNLGANVFFAVAFGIALFATIGIGVWKKTWTFTAAVALGAGLETMGYAGRAAMSKNPWNKDAFQMQICVIILGPTVICAGIYLIIKHIALNVDPSLSRVRPKWYPLFFLPADVSCLLIQAIGGSLAAAAGSTNQKLLDGGNRAIIAGICLQVVVLSLFGLVSGGYLLRVRRKIKSLGREEAERLGMGLWFEKRFRTFLRASSAAYLAILCRCIYRIAEMAGGWGNHIMQDEISFVILDSCLCLVAVWLLTIFAPGLYFPQMATNLAKKKQESDSEKNTTAVDGVLSEGAATE
;
A
#
# COMPACT_ATOMS: atom_id res chain seq x y z
N MET A 1 -44.58 5.35 -33.85
CA MET A 1 -44.07 4.27 -32.97
C MET A 1 -42.57 4.44 -32.88
N SER A 2 -42.11 5.27 -31.94
CA SER A 2 -40.69 5.51 -31.66
C SER A 2 -40.46 5.03 -30.24
N GLY A 3 -39.70 3.94 -30.06
CA GLY A 3 -39.62 3.26 -28.78
C GLY A 3 -38.36 2.43 -28.63
N ASN A 4 -37.59 2.79 -27.60
CA ASN A 4 -36.57 1.99 -26.91
C ASN A 4 -35.15 1.83 -27.51
N GLY A 5 -34.72 2.73 -28.40
CA GLY A 5 -33.32 2.79 -28.86
C GLY A 5 -32.38 3.70 -28.05
N ASP A 6 -32.88 4.84 -27.54
CA ASP A 6 -32.01 6.00 -27.25
C ASP A 6 -31.61 6.23 -25.77
N LEU A 7 -32.16 5.49 -24.82
CA LEU A 7 -31.91 5.76 -23.39
C LEU A 7 -30.56 5.24 -22.86
N ARG A 8 -29.89 4.31 -23.55
CA ARG A 8 -28.59 3.78 -23.10
C ARG A 8 -27.38 4.61 -23.53
N ALA A 9 -27.51 5.45 -24.55
CA ALA A 9 -26.44 6.32 -25.02
C ALA A 9 -26.35 7.66 -24.23
N SER A 10 -27.38 7.99 -23.44
CA SER A 10 -27.50 9.32 -22.81
C SER A 10 -26.67 9.48 -21.53
N PHE A 11 -26.40 8.41 -20.78
CA PHE A 11 -25.68 8.50 -19.50
C PHE A 11 -24.18 8.84 -19.63
N ILE A 12 -23.57 8.69 -20.81
CA ILE A 12 -22.17 9.09 -21.05
C ILE A 12 -22.01 10.61 -21.00
N ALA A 13 -23.04 11.36 -21.38
CA ALA A 13 -23.02 12.83 -21.42
C ALA A 13 -23.45 13.48 -20.10
N CYS A 14 -23.81 12.69 -19.08
CA CYS A 14 -24.21 13.20 -17.79
C CYS A 14 -22.99 13.78 -17.04
N GLU A 15 -23.02 15.08 -16.81
CA GLU A 15 -22.01 15.79 -16.02
C GLU A 15 -22.54 16.23 -14.65
N GLU A 16 -23.86 16.28 -14.46
CA GLU A 16 -24.51 16.72 -13.23
C GLU A 16 -25.79 15.92 -12.92
N VAL A 17 -26.21 15.93 -11.65
CA VAL A 17 -27.42 15.23 -11.21
C VAL A 17 -28.65 15.96 -11.75
N SER A 18 -29.41 15.28 -12.60
CA SER A 18 -30.63 15.80 -13.21
C SER A 18 -31.69 14.69 -13.30
N PRO A 19 -32.97 15.00 -13.58
CA PRO A 19 -34.01 13.98 -13.77
C PRO A 19 -33.69 12.97 -14.89
N LEU A 20 -32.81 13.33 -15.83
CA LEU A 20 -32.32 12.49 -16.92
C LEU A 20 -31.04 11.71 -16.52
N CYS A 21 -30.35 12.14 -15.46
CA CYS A 21 -29.10 11.59 -14.95
C CYS A 21 -29.23 11.25 -13.44
N PRO A 22 -30.03 10.23 -13.09
CA PRO A 22 -30.28 9.85 -11.70
C PRO A 22 -29.01 9.25 -11.05
N VAL A 23 -28.87 9.41 -9.73
CA VAL A 23 -27.68 8.95 -8.98
C VAL A 23 -27.53 7.43 -9.04
N GLU A 24 -28.64 6.71 -9.14
CA GLU A 24 -28.73 5.26 -9.25
C GLU A 24 -28.13 4.74 -10.57
N ALA A 25 -28.05 5.59 -11.61
CA ALA A 25 -27.39 5.26 -12.88
C ALA A 25 -25.87 5.48 -12.86
N THR A 26 -25.32 6.03 -11.77
CA THR A 26 -23.87 6.12 -11.60
C THR A 26 -23.29 4.76 -11.24
N VAL A 27 -21.97 4.61 -11.44
CA VAL A 27 -21.25 3.37 -11.16
C VAL A 27 -21.38 2.95 -9.69
N LEU A 28 -21.42 3.90 -8.76
CA LEU A 28 -21.60 3.65 -7.32
C LEU A 28 -23.07 3.46 -6.93
N GLY A 29 -24.02 4.01 -7.68
CA GLY A 29 -25.46 3.89 -7.38
C GLY A 29 -25.92 4.66 -6.13
N TYR A 30 -25.04 5.40 -5.46
CA TYR A 30 -25.33 6.22 -4.28
C TYR A 30 -24.48 7.49 -4.25
N THR A 31 -24.93 8.51 -3.52
CA THR A 31 -24.13 9.70 -3.20
C THR A 31 -23.25 9.45 -1.97
N PRO A 32 -21.91 9.53 -2.06
CA PRO A 32 -21.05 9.29 -0.91
C PRO A 32 -21.32 10.23 0.26
N ASN A 33 -21.32 9.71 1.49
CA ASN A 33 -21.55 10.52 2.68
C ASN A 33 -20.41 11.52 2.90
N LEU A 34 -20.72 12.83 2.80
CA LEU A 34 -19.71 13.89 2.94
C LEU A 34 -18.99 13.82 4.30
N GLY A 35 -19.73 13.63 5.39
CA GLY A 35 -19.18 13.63 6.74
C GLY A 35 -18.17 12.50 6.98
N ALA A 36 -18.51 11.28 6.57
CA ALA A 36 -17.62 10.13 6.67
C ALA A 36 -16.35 10.33 5.82
N ASN A 37 -16.49 10.77 4.57
CA ASN A 37 -15.35 10.96 3.68
C ASN A 37 -14.41 12.08 4.14
N VAL A 38 -14.95 13.19 4.66
CA VAL A 38 -14.15 14.27 5.27
C VAL A 38 -13.42 13.76 6.51
N PHE A 39 -14.09 12.96 7.36
CA PHE A 39 -13.44 12.36 8.52
C PHE A 39 -12.23 11.51 8.12
N PHE A 40 -12.37 10.60 7.14
CA PHE A 40 -11.26 9.78 6.66
C PHE A 40 -10.16 10.63 6.03
N ALA A 41 -10.50 11.61 5.18
CA ALA A 41 -9.51 12.51 4.58
C ALA A 41 -8.68 13.24 5.65
N VAL A 42 -9.33 13.78 6.68
CA VAL A 42 -8.64 14.45 7.80
C VAL A 42 -7.81 13.45 8.61
N ALA A 43 -8.35 12.26 8.90
CA ALA A 43 -7.65 11.26 9.70
C ALA A 43 -6.39 10.71 9.00
N PHE A 44 -6.44 10.48 7.67
CA PHE A 44 -5.25 10.14 6.87
C PHE A 44 -4.29 11.32 6.74
N GLY A 45 -4.81 12.55 6.59
CA GLY A 45 -3.98 13.76 6.55
C GLY A 45 -3.21 13.98 7.84
N ILE A 46 -3.84 13.79 9.00
CA ILE A 46 -3.15 13.85 10.30
C ILE A 46 -2.07 12.77 10.38
N ALA A 47 -2.38 11.54 9.97
CA ALA A 47 -1.41 10.44 9.98
C ALA A 47 -0.22 10.70 9.04
N LEU A 48 -0.46 11.34 7.88
CA LEU A 48 0.57 11.79 6.94
C LEU A 48 1.55 12.75 7.63
N PHE A 49 1.05 13.84 8.21
CA PHE A 49 1.89 14.83 8.88
C PHE A 49 2.62 14.25 10.10
N ALA A 50 1.94 13.42 10.89
CA ALA A 50 2.54 12.72 12.03
C ALA A 50 3.68 11.78 11.58
N THR A 51 3.47 11.01 10.51
CA THR A 51 4.48 10.11 9.94
C THR A 51 5.71 10.87 9.46
N ILE A 52 5.51 12.01 8.77
CA ILE A 52 6.59 12.89 8.32
C ILE A 52 7.34 13.45 9.53
N GLY A 53 6.64 14.00 10.52
CA GLY A 53 7.25 14.58 11.72
C GLY A 53 8.11 13.58 12.49
N ILE A 54 7.58 12.38 12.75
CA ILE A 54 8.33 11.30 13.41
C ILE A 54 9.51 10.86 12.54
N GLY A 55 9.30 10.76 11.23
CA GLY A 55 10.31 10.36 10.26
C GLY A 55 11.51 11.27 10.17
N VAL A 56 11.27 12.59 10.14
CA VAL A 56 12.31 13.62 10.15
C VAL A 56 13.05 13.61 11.48
N TRP A 57 12.33 13.51 12.60
CA TRP A 57 12.94 13.48 13.93
C TRP A 57 13.82 12.23 14.15
N LYS A 58 13.40 11.07 13.63
CA LYS A 58 14.11 9.79 13.79
C LYS A 58 14.97 9.38 12.60
N LYS A 59 15.07 10.22 11.56
CA LYS A 59 15.87 10.01 10.33
C LYS A 59 15.57 8.68 9.60
N THR A 60 14.33 8.19 9.65
CA THR A 60 13.91 6.93 8.99
C THR A 60 13.33 7.18 7.59
N TRP A 61 14.11 7.82 6.72
CA TRP A 61 13.66 8.36 5.43
C TRP A 61 12.90 7.38 4.52
N THR A 62 13.39 6.15 4.35
CA THR A 62 12.78 5.19 3.41
C THR A 62 11.43 4.65 3.89
N PHE A 63 11.32 4.33 5.19
CA PHE A 63 10.06 3.91 5.80
C PHE A 63 9.05 5.06 5.79
N THR A 64 9.49 6.24 6.21
CA THR A 64 8.65 7.45 6.24
C THR A 64 8.14 7.80 4.85
N ALA A 65 8.99 7.73 3.82
CA ALA A 65 8.56 8.00 2.45
C ALA A 65 7.46 7.03 1.99
N ALA A 66 7.58 5.73 2.27
CA ALA A 66 6.56 4.75 1.90
C ALA A 66 5.23 5.00 2.63
N VAL A 67 5.25 5.12 3.96
CA VAL A 67 4.01 5.30 4.74
C VAL A 67 3.38 6.67 4.50
N ALA A 68 4.18 7.73 4.36
CA ALA A 68 3.68 9.06 4.02
C ALA A 68 3.08 9.10 2.61
N LEU A 69 3.75 8.51 1.61
CA LEU A 69 3.18 8.45 0.25
C LEU A 69 1.86 7.68 0.25
N GLY A 70 1.79 6.53 0.95
CA GLY A 70 0.55 5.78 1.11
C GLY A 70 -0.57 6.57 1.79
N ALA A 71 -0.28 7.25 2.90
CA ALA A 71 -1.25 8.10 3.61
C ALA A 71 -1.69 9.30 2.77
N GLY A 72 -0.79 9.89 1.99
CA GLY A 72 -1.10 10.99 1.06
C GLY A 72 -2.04 10.54 -0.06
N LEU A 73 -1.79 9.37 -0.65
CA LEU A 73 -2.68 8.78 -1.66
C LEU A 73 -4.08 8.49 -1.11
N GLU A 74 -4.18 7.91 0.10
CA GLU A 74 -5.47 7.69 0.75
C GLU A 74 -6.18 9.04 1.03
N THR A 75 -5.45 10.05 1.53
CA THR A 75 -5.99 11.41 1.75
C THR A 75 -6.58 12.00 0.47
N MET A 76 -5.85 11.90 -0.65
CA MET A 76 -6.34 12.35 -1.97
C MET A 76 -7.56 11.56 -2.43
N GLY A 77 -7.63 10.26 -2.13
CA GLY A 77 -8.76 9.41 -2.47
C GLY A 77 -10.04 9.80 -1.77
N TYR A 78 -9.96 10.07 -0.47
CA TYR A 78 -11.11 10.55 0.30
C TYR A 78 -11.47 12.00 -0.02
N ALA A 79 -10.51 12.84 -0.42
CA ALA A 79 -10.80 14.15 -0.98
C ALA A 79 -11.59 14.04 -2.30
N GLY A 80 -11.22 13.09 -3.17
CA GLY A 80 -11.99 12.73 -4.36
C GLY A 80 -13.41 12.28 -4.02
N ARG A 81 -13.59 11.37 -3.06
CA ARG A 81 -14.93 10.97 -2.55
C ARG A 81 -15.74 12.15 -2.04
N ALA A 82 -15.11 13.04 -1.28
CA ALA A 82 -15.76 14.23 -0.76
C ALA A 82 -16.21 15.17 -1.89
N ALA A 83 -15.43 15.31 -2.97
CA ALA A 83 -15.85 16.06 -4.16
C ALA A 83 -17.05 15.41 -4.85
N MET A 84 -17.09 14.08 -4.96
CA MET A 84 -18.23 13.35 -5.53
C MET A 84 -19.52 13.44 -4.70
N SER A 85 -19.43 13.74 -3.41
CA SER A 85 -20.64 13.97 -2.60
C SER A 85 -21.47 15.17 -3.07
N LYS A 86 -20.82 16.14 -3.73
CA LYS A 86 -21.49 17.30 -4.35
C LYS A 86 -21.99 16.97 -5.75
N ASN A 87 -21.20 16.23 -6.52
CA ASN A 87 -21.57 15.80 -7.87
C ASN A 87 -21.02 14.40 -8.18
N PRO A 88 -21.86 13.35 -8.03
CA PRO A 88 -21.49 11.97 -8.33
C PRO A 88 -21.14 11.69 -9.79
N TRP A 89 -21.53 12.58 -10.72
CA TRP A 89 -21.24 12.45 -12.15
C TRP A 89 -19.85 12.98 -12.54
N ASN A 90 -19.10 13.54 -11.60
CA ASN A 90 -17.74 14.02 -11.86
C ASN A 90 -16.78 12.83 -12.10
N LYS A 91 -16.52 12.56 -13.38
CA LYS A 91 -15.65 11.46 -13.85
C LYS A 91 -14.22 11.59 -13.36
N ASP A 92 -13.68 12.81 -13.29
CA ASP A 92 -12.31 13.05 -12.85
C ASP A 92 -12.15 12.76 -11.35
N ALA A 93 -13.13 13.17 -10.53
CA ALA A 93 -13.16 12.88 -9.10
C ALA A 93 -13.27 11.37 -8.84
N PHE A 94 -14.12 10.68 -9.63
CA PHE A 94 -14.30 9.23 -9.56
C PHE A 94 -13.04 8.46 -9.95
N GLN A 95 -12.42 8.81 -11.08
CA GLN A 95 -11.20 8.16 -11.56
C GLN A 95 -10.04 8.41 -10.60
N MET A 96 -9.86 9.65 -10.15
CA MET A 96 -8.84 10.01 -9.16
C MET A 96 -9.00 9.15 -7.91
N GLN A 97 -10.20 9.10 -7.32
CA GLN A 97 -10.49 8.30 -6.14
C GLN A 97 -10.11 6.83 -6.35
N ILE A 98 -10.62 6.19 -7.41
CA ILE A 98 -10.39 4.76 -7.62
C ILE A 98 -8.90 4.48 -7.79
N CYS A 99 -8.20 5.28 -8.58
CA CYS A 99 -6.77 5.09 -8.80
C CYS A 99 -5.95 5.22 -7.51
N VAL A 100 -6.16 6.28 -6.73
CA VAL A 100 -5.32 6.54 -5.55
C VAL A 100 -5.67 5.62 -4.37
N ILE A 101 -6.94 5.23 -4.21
CA ILE A 101 -7.36 4.26 -3.20
C ILE A 101 -6.84 2.86 -3.55
N ILE A 102 -6.73 2.49 -4.83
CA ILE A 102 -6.08 1.23 -5.21
C ILE A 102 -4.57 1.27 -4.95
N LEU A 103 -3.92 2.41 -5.21
CA LEU A 103 -2.47 2.56 -5.08
C LEU A 103 -2.00 2.64 -3.61
N GLY A 104 -2.76 3.32 -2.75
CA GLY A 104 -2.41 3.60 -1.35
C GLY A 104 -1.94 2.37 -0.55
N PRO A 105 -2.74 1.30 -0.44
CA PRO A 105 -2.42 0.10 0.34
C PRO A 105 -1.13 -0.57 -0.12
N THR A 106 -0.87 -0.59 -1.42
CA THR A 106 0.33 -1.20 -1.99
C THR A 106 1.59 -0.44 -1.57
N VAL A 107 1.53 0.89 -1.54
CA VAL A 107 2.64 1.72 -1.05
C VAL A 107 2.83 1.53 0.47
N ILE A 108 1.74 1.39 1.24
CA ILE A 108 1.80 1.08 2.68
C ILE A 108 2.45 -0.30 2.90
N CYS A 109 2.11 -1.31 2.09
CA CYS A 109 2.74 -2.64 2.10
C CYS A 109 4.25 -2.58 1.89
N ALA A 110 4.74 -1.69 1.03
CA ALA A 110 6.18 -1.48 0.84
C ALA A 110 6.89 -1.12 2.17
N GLY A 111 6.23 -0.33 3.02
CA GLY A 111 6.71 -0.03 4.38
C GLY A 111 6.81 -1.27 5.27
N ILE A 112 5.82 -2.16 5.21
CA ILE A 112 5.81 -3.44 5.95
C ILE A 112 6.93 -4.37 5.46
N TYR A 113 7.22 -4.39 4.15
CA TYR A 113 8.33 -5.17 3.59
C TYR A 113 9.69 -4.68 4.09
N LEU A 114 9.85 -3.37 4.27
CA LEU A 114 11.05 -2.80 4.89
C LEU A 114 11.16 -3.18 6.38
N ILE A 115 10.04 -3.15 7.12
CA ILE A 115 9.99 -3.58 8.52
C ILE A 115 10.51 -5.02 8.66
N ILE A 116 9.97 -5.98 7.89
CA ILE A 116 10.38 -7.38 8.04
C ILE A 116 11.84 -7.60 7.64
N LYS A 117 12.33 -6.90 6.60
CA LYS A 117 13.74 -6.94 6.20
C LYS A 117 14.64 -6.52 7.36
N HIS A 118 14.33 -5.43 8.04
CA HIS A 118 15.12 -4.94 9.16
C HIS A 118 15.01 -5.84 10.40
N ILE A 119 13.83 -6.39 10.70
CA ILE A 119 13.68 -7.40 11.76
C ILE A 119 14.57 -8.60 11.46
N ALA A 120 14.52 -9.11 10.23
CA ALA A 120 15.25 -10.32 9.86
C ALA A 120 16.77 -10.13 9.83
N LEU A 121 17.26 -8.92 9.54
CA LEU A 121 18.68 -8.57 9.62
C LEU A 121 19.20 -8.43 11.06
N ASN A 122 18.37 -7.95 12.00
CA ASN A 122 18.80 -7.65 13.36
C ASN A 122 18.59 -8.81 14.35
N VAL A 123 17.66 -9.73 14.10
CA VAL A 123 17.38 -10.84 15.02
C VAL A 123 18.24 -12.05 14.70
N ASP A 124 18.01 -12.68 13.54
CA ASP A 124 18.82 -13.80 13.06
C ASP A 124 18.54 -14.00 11.56
N PRO A 125 19.49 -13.64 10.67
CA PRO A 125 19.35 -13.85 9.23
C PRO A 125 19.34 -15.32 8.83
N SER A 126 19.96 -16.21 9.61
CA SER A 126 20.13 -17.64 9.27
C SER A 126 18.83 -18.43 9.37
N LEU A 127 17.89 -17.96 10.19
CA LEU A 127 16.55 -18.56 10.34
C LEU A 127 15.58 -18.18 9.23
N SER A 128 15.93 -17.19 8.41
CA SER A 128 15.09 -16.76 7.30
C SER A 128 15.33 -17.65 6.08
N ARG A 129 14.30 -18.42 5.68
CA ARG A 129 14.36 -19.30 4.49
C ARG A 129 14.68 -18.52 3.21
N VAL A 130 14.26 -17.26 3.17
CA VAL A 130 14.56 -16.30 2.11
C VAL A 130 15.50 -15.25 2.69
N ARG A 131 16.61 -14.96 2.01
CA ARG A 131 17.57 -13.94 2.46
C ARG A 131 16.84 -12.61 2.68
N PRO A 132 17.03 -11.90 3.83
CA PRO A 132 16.28 -10.70 4.19
C PRO A 132 16.24 -9.57 3.14
N LYS A 133 17.28 -9.48 2.29
CA LYS A 133 17.36 -8.49 1.21
C LYS A 133 16.35 -8.75 0.08
N TRP A 134 15.89 -9.99 -0.10
CA TRP A 134 15.03 -10.39 -1.20
C TRP A 134 13.54 -10.12 -0.95
N TYR A 135 13.11 -9.92 0.31
CA TYR A 135 11.71 -9.62 0.60
C TYR A 135 11.20 -8.38 -0.17
N PRO A 136 11.75 -7.17 0.05
CA PRO A 136 11.29 -6.02 -0.73
C PRO A 136 11.70 -6.10 -2.21
N LEU A 137 12.79 -6.81 -2.55
CA LEU A 137 13.27 -6.86 -3.94
C LEU A 137 12.39 -7.74 -4.85
N PHE A 138 11.75 -8.77 -4.30
CA PHE A 138 10.88 -9.67 -5.07
C PHE A 138 9.40 -9.29 -4.95
N PHE A 139 8.92 -9.05 -3.72
CA PHE A 139 7.49 -8.84 -3.48
C PHE A 139 7.02 -7.44 -3.94
N LEU A 140 7.85 -6.40 -3.81
CA LEU A 140 7.45 -5.05 -4.24
C LEU A 140 7.27 -4.93 -5.77
N PRO A 141 8.21 -5.40 -6.63
CA PRO A 141 7.98 -5.37 -8.08
C PRO A 141 6.82 -6.26 -8.52
N ALA A 142 6.57 -7.37 -7.83
CA ALA A 142 5.43 -8.23 -8.09
C ALA A 142 4.11 -7.48 -7.83
N ASP A 143 3.99 -6.77 -6.70
CA ASP A 143 2.81 -5.95 -6.40
C ASP A 143 2.65 -4.77 -7.40
N VAL A 144 3.75 -4.10 -7.77
CA VAL A 144 3.73 -3.05 -8.80
C VAL A 144 3.26 -3.62 -10.15
N SER A 145 3.70 -4.82 -10.53
CA SER A 145 3.24 -5.47 -11.75
C SER A 145 1.74 -5.76 -11.72
N CYS A 146 1.20 -6.15 -10.55
CA CYS A 146 -0.24 -6.32 -10.36
C CYS A 146 -1.00 -5.01 -10.54
N LEU A 147 -0.47 -3.91 -10.00
CA LEU A 147 -1.05 -2.57 -10.19
C LEU A 147 -1.02 -2.11 -11.64
N LEU A 148 0.03 -2.42 -12.39
CA LEU A 148 0.10 -2.11 -13.82
C LEU A 148 -0.99 -2.86 -14.61
N ILE A 149 -1.23 -4.14 -14.29
CA ILE A 149 -2.31 -4.92 -14.88
C ILE A 149 -3.68 -4.27 -14.55
N GLN A 150 -3.89 -3.84 -13.30
CA GLN A 150 -5.11 -3.14 -12.90
C GLN A 150 -5.28 -1.81 -13.63
N ALA A 151 -4.20 -1.03 -13.80
CA ALA A 151 -4.22 0.23 -14.52
C ALA A 151 -4.58 0.04 -16.00
N ILE A 152 -4.04 -1.01 -16.64
CA ILE A 152 -4.39 -1.40 -18.01
C ILE A 152 -5.86 -1.86 -18.08
N GLY A 153 -6.31 -2.66 -17.12
CA GLY A 153 -7.70 -3.10 -17.08
C GLY A 153 -8.68 -1.92 -16.87
N GLY A 154 -8.33 -0.98 -16.00
CA GLY A 154 -9.07 0.26 -15.76
C GLY A 154 -9.12 1.16 -16.98
N SER A 155 -8.00 1.33 -17.69
CA SER A 155 -7.95 2.14 -18.91
C SER A 155 -8.74 1.49 -20.07
N LEU A 156 -8.70 0.16 -20.21
CA LEU A 156 -9.53 -0.57 -21.16
C LEU A 156 -11.02 -0.44 -20.85
N ALA A 157 -11.40 -0.54 -19.57
CA ALA A 157 -12.78 -0.34 -19.15
C ALA A 157 -13.26 1.10 -19.42
N ALA A 158 -12.41 2.10 -19.18
CA ALA A 158 -12.71 3.50 -19.48
C ALA A 158 -12.84 3.75 -20.99
N ALA A 159 -11.95 3.18 -21.81
CA ALA A 159 -11.97 3.30 -23.27
C ALA A 159 -13.16 2.56 -23.93
N ALA A 160 -13.70 1.53 -23.27
CA ALA A 160 -14.82 0.75 -23.80
C ALA A 160 -16.12 1.56 -23.89
N GLY A 161 -16.32 2.51 -22.98
CA GLY A 161 -17.55 3.31 -22.87
C GLY A 161 -18.81 2.44 -22.88
N SER A 162 -19.89 2.91 -23.52
CA SER A 162 -21.11 2.11 -23.75
C SER A 162 -21.09 1.36 -25.09
N THR A 163 -20.03 1.53 -25.88
CA THR A 163 -20.01 1.14 -27.29
C THR A 163 -19.43 -0.26 -27.50
N ASN A 164 -18.52 -0.70 -26.62
CA ASN A 164 -17.79 -1.97 -26.78
C ASN A 164 -17.82 -2.85 -25.53
N GLN A 165 -18.89 -3.62 -25.37
CA GLN A 165 -19.06 -4.50 -24.20
C GLN A 165 -17.96 -5.58 -24.08
N LYS A 166 -17.44 -6.10 -25.21
CA LYS A 166 -16.30 -7.03 -25.20
C LYS A 166 -15.03 -6.40 -24.62
N LEU A 167 -14.80 -5.10 -24.87
CA LEU A 167 -13.64 -4.38 -24.37
C LEU A 167 -13.80 -4.09 -22.87
N LEU A 168 -15.02 -3.76 -22.43
CA LEU A 168 -15.37 -3.59 -21.02
C LEU A 168 -15.15 -4.88 -20.22
N ASP A 169 -15.64 -6.01 -20.73
CA ASP A 169 -15.45 -7.32 -20.10
C ASP A 169 -13.97 -7.71 -20.03
N GLY A 170 -13.20 -7.39 -21.08
CA GLY A 170 -11.75 -7.56 -21.10
C GLY A 170 -11.05 -6.73 -20.02
N GLY A 171 -11.44 -5.46 -19.88
CA GLY A 171 -10.96 -4.56 -18.82
C GLY A 171 -11.28 -5.10 -17.42
N ASN A 172 -12.53 -5.50 -17.18
CA ASN A 172 -12.97 -6.07 -15.89
C ASN A 172 -12.17 -7.32 -15.51
N ARG A 173 -11.96 -8.23 -16.47
CA ARG A 173 -11.15 -9.44 -16.26
C ARG A 173 -9.69 -9.10 -15.94
N ALA A 174 -9.11 -8.10 -16.62
CA ALA A 174 -7.76 -7.66 -16.33
C ALA A 174 -7.64 -7.04 -14.91
N ILE A 175 -8.59 -6.20 -14.50
CA ILE A 175 -8.64 -5.64 -13.14
C ILE A 175 -8.69 -6.78 -12.10
N ILE A 176 -9.65 -7.70 -12.22
CA ILE A 176 -9.80 -8.83 -11.29
C ILE A 176 -8.54 -9.70 -11.27
N ALA A 177 -7.94 -9.99 -12.43
CA ALA A 177 -6.72 -10.77 -12.52
C ALA A 177 -5.56 -10.11 -11.75
N GLY A 178 -5.41 -8.79 -11.88
CA GLY A 178 -4.40 -8.03 -11.15
C GLY A 178 -4.64 -8.05 -9.63
N ILE A 179 -5.89 -7.89 -9.17
CA ILE A 179 -6.22 -7.92 -7.73
C ILE A 179 -6.00 -9.32 -7.16
N CYS A 180 -6.42 -10.38 -7.87
CA CYS A 180 -6.20 -11.76 -7.46
C CYS A 180 -4.71 -12.09 -7.36
N LEU A 181 -3.91 -11.68 -8.35
CA LEU A 181 -2.46 -11.88 -8.31
C LEU A 181 -1.83 -11.14 -7.11
N GLN A 182 -2.27 -9.92 -6.84
CA GLN A 182 -1.81 -9.13 -5.69
C GLN A 182 -2.11 -9.85 -4.36
N VAL A 183 -3.32 -10.40 -4.18
CA VAL A 183 -3.67 -11.17 -2.98
C VAL A 183 -2.80 -12.42 -2.82
N VAL A 184 -2.49 -13.12 -3.92
CA VAL A 184 -1.60 -14.29 -3.89
C VAL A 184 -0.19 -13.90 -3.48
N VAL A 185 0.37 -12.85 -4.09
CA VAL A 185 1.71 -12.33 -3.78
C VAL A 185 1.80 -11.91 -2.30
N LEU A 186 0.81 -11.13 -1.83
CA LEU A 186 0.75 -10.67 -0.45
C LEU A 186 0.60 -11.85 0.52
N SER A 187 -0.26 -12.84 0.21
CA SER A 187 -0.44 -14.03 1.04
C SER A 187 0.83 -14.88 1.14
N LEU A 188 1.55 -15.06 0.03
CA LEU A 188 2.85 -15.74 0.02
C LEU A 188 3.86 -15.01 0.91
N PHE A 189 3.90 -13.68 0.83
CA PHE A 189 4.72 -12.87 1.74
C PHE A 189 4.34 -13.11 3.21
N GLY A 190 3.05 -13.13 3.54
CA GLY A 190 2.55 -13.45 4.88
C GLY A 190 2.97 -14.81 5.40
N LEU A 191 2.91 -15.84 4.55
CA LEU A 191 3.32 -17.20 4.90
C LEU A 191 4.83 -17.29 5.18
N VAL A 192 5.65 -16.65 4.33
CA VAL A 192 7.11 -16.67 4.49
C VAL A 192 7.52 -15.85 5.72
N SER A 193 7.01 -14.62 5.86
CA SER A 193 7.32 -13.73 6.99
C SER A 193 6.78 -14.26 8.33
N GLY A 194 5.54 -14.73 8.37
CA GLY A 194 4.95 -15.39 9.53
C GLY A 194 5.71 -16.66 9.92
N GLY A 195 6.09 -17.46 8.93
CA GLY A 195 6.94 -18.65 9.12
C GLY A 195 8.32 -18.30 9.69
N TYR A 196 8.91 -17.17 9.31
CA TYR A 196 10.15 -16.67 9.92
C TYR A 196 9.95 -16.30 11.39
N LEU A 197 8.95 -15.47 11.69
CA LEU A 197 8.65 -15.03 13.06
C LEU A 197 8.33 -16.21 14.00
N LEU A 198 7.65 -17.25 13.51
CA LEU A 198 7.39 -18.46 14.27
C LEU A 198 8.65 -19.27 14.56
N ARG A 199 9.56 -19.39 13.59
CA ARG A 199 10.85 -20.09 13.78
C ARG A 199 11.73 -19.37 14.80
N VAL A 200 11.82 -18.04 14.71
CA VAL A 200 12.51 -17.21 15.69
C VAL A 200 11.92 -17.44 17.08
N ARG A 201 10.60 -17.38 17.23
CA ARG A 201 9.91 -17.63 18.50
C ARG A 201 10.21 -19.02 19.07
N ARG A 202 10.23 -20.05 18.23
CA ARG A 202 10.53 -21.44 18.65
C ARG A 202 11.99 -21.59 19.10
N LYS A 203 12.94 -21.04 18.35
CA LYS A 203 14.38 -21.07 18.70
C LYS A 203 14.66 -20.34 20.01
N ILE A 204 14.04 -19.18 20.22
CA ILE A 204 14.17 -18.43 21.48
C ILE A 204 13.57 -19.21 22.66
N LYS A 205 12.48 -19.95 22.43
CA LYS A 205 11.89 -20.82 23.45
C LYS A 205 12.80 -22.01 23.79
N SER A 206 13.57 -22.54 22.83
CA SER A 206 14.46 -23.69 23.04
C SER A 206 15.81 -23.33 23.66
N LEU A 207 16.38 -22.16 23.34
CA LEU A 207 17.70 -21.72 23.83
C LEU A 207 17.65 -21.09 25.24
N GLY A 208 16.46 -20.74 25.74
CA GLY A 208 16.37 -19.96 26.99
C GLY A 208 16.81 -18.51 26.82
N ARG A 209 16.63 -17.69 27.88
CA ARG A 209 16.79 -16.23 27.80
C ARG A 209 18.25 -15.79 27.65
N GLU A 210 19.15 -16.34 28.45
CA GLU A 210 20.56 -15.93 28.47
C GLU A 210 21.27 -16.22 27.14
N GLU A 211 21.04 -17.40 26.57
CA GLU A 211 21.69 -17.80 25.32
C GLU A 211 21.12 -17.02 24.11
N ALA A 212 19.82 -16.72 24.12
CA ALA A 212 19.21 -15.85 23.11
C ALA A 212 19.72 -14.39 23.19
N GLU A 213 19.97 -13.87 24.39
CA GLU A 213 20.60 -12.54 24.57
C GLU A 213 22.05 -12.54 24.07
N ARG A 214 22.84 -13.60 24.35
CA ARG A 214 24.22 -13.75 23.84
C ARG A 214 24.30 -13.81 22.31
N LEU A 215 23.29 -14.39 21.66
CA LEU A 215 23.18 -14.49 20.20
C LEU A 215 22.63 -13.22 19.52
N GLY A 216 22.43 -12.13 20.27
CA GLY A 216 21.92 -10.86 19.73
C GLY A 216 20.40 -10.80 19.55
N MET A 217 19.66 -11.85 19.96
CA MET A 217 18.19 -11.89 19.91
C MET A 217 17.51 -11.24 21.12
N GLY A 218 18.25 -10.54 21.98
CA GLY A 218 17.75 -9.88 23.19
C GLY A 218 16.56 -8.94 22.95
N LEU A 219 16.51 -8.32 21.76
CA LEU A 219 15.43 -7.43 21.34
C LEU A 219 14.04 -8.10 21.38
N TRP A 220 13.97 -9.43 21.21
CA TRP A 220 12.72 -10.19 21.22
C TRP A 220 12.03 -10.25 22.59
N PHE A 221 12.80 -10.03 23.67
CA PHE A 221 12.29 -9.99 25.04
C PHE A 221 11.74 -8.62 25.42
N GLU A 222 12.09 -7.56 24.70
CA GLU A 222 11.54 -6.25 24.97
C GLU A 222 10.04 -6.20 24.68
N LYS A 223 9.27 -5.77 25.69
CA LYS A 223 7.81 -5.59 25.56
C LYS A 223 7.48 -4.66 24.38
N ARG A 224 8.30 -3.63 24.18
CA ARG A 224 8.18 -2.64 23.10
C ARG A 224 8.27 -3.28 21.71
N PHE A 225 9.30 -4.09 21.48
CA PHE A 225 9.49 -4.80 20.20
C PHE A 225 8.36 -5.82 19.93
N ARG A 226 7.89 -6.53 20.97
CA ARG A 226 6.77 -7.47 20.82
C ARG A 226 5.45 -6.76 20.48
N THR A 227 5.21 -5.58 21.05
CA THR A 227 4.06 -4.74 20.68
C THR A 227 4.20 -4.24 19.24
N PHE A 228 5.39 -3.77 18.84
CA PHE A 228 5.68 -3.36 17.46
C PHE A 228 5.43 -4.50 16.44
N LEU A 229 5.88 -5.72 16.73
CA LEU A 229 5.60 -6.89 15.89
C LEU A 229 4.09 -7.16 15.77
N ARG A 230 3.36 -7.13 16.88
CA ARG A 230 1.89 -7.32 16.88
C ARG A 230 1.18 -6.24 16.07
N ALA A 231 1.58 -4.98 16.23
CA ALA A 231 1.03 -3.86 15.47
C ALA A 231 1.32 -4.00 13.97
N SER A 232 2.54 -4.39 13.60
CA SER A 232 2.95 -4.60 12.20
C SER A 232 2.20 -5.77 11.56
N SER A 233 2.03 -6.88 12.30
CA SER A 233 1.21 -8.01 11.85
C SER A 233 -0.27 -7.64 11.72
N ALA A 234 -0.82 -6.83 12.62
CA ALA A 234 -2.20 -6.35 12.52
C ALA A 234 -2.39 -5.42 11.31
N ALA A 235 -1.46 -4.51 11.05
CA ALA A 235 -1.48 -3.66 9.86
C ALA A 235 -1.41 -4.50 8.56
N TYR A 236 -0.55 -5.51 8.50
CA TYR A 236 -0.47 -6.45 7.39
C TYR A 236 -1.80 -7.20 7.18
N LEU A 237 -2.41 -7.73 8.25
CA LEU A 237 -3.68 -8.45 8.16
C LEU A 237 -4.82 -7.53 7.69
N ALA A 238 -4.85 -6.28 8.14
CA ALA A 238 -5.84 -5.30 7.69
C ALA A 238 -5.75 -5.05 6.18
N ILE A 239 -4.52 -4.87 5.65
CA ILE A 239 -4.32 -4.69 4.20
C ILE A 239 -4.65 -5.98 3.42
N LEU A 240 -4.33 -7.16 3.97
CA LEU A 240 -4.70 -8.43 3.34
C LEU A 240 -6.22 -8.59 3.26
N CYS A 241 -6.95 -8.31 4.34
CA CYS A 241 -8.41 -8.33 4.36
C CYS A 241 -9.00 -7.35 3.34
N ARG A 242 -8.44 -6.13 3.23
CA ARG A 242 -8.83 -5.17 2.18
C ARG A 242 -8.62 -5.73 0.77
N CYS A 243 -7.45 -6.32 0.48
CA CYS A 243 -7.19 -6.88 -0.84
C CYS A 243 -8.18 -8.02 -1.19
N ILE A 244 -8.60 -8.82 -0.20
CA ILE A 244 -9.63 -9.85 -0.37
C ILE A 244 -11.00 -9.22 -0.64
N TYR A 245 -11.37 -8.17 0.11
CA TYR A 245 -12.60 -7.42 -0.14
C TYR A 245 -12.65 -6.84 -1.56
N ARG A 246 -11.53 -6.33 -2.08
CA ARG A 246 -11.43 -5.82 -3.46
C ARG A 246 -11.69 -6.89 -4.52
N ILE A 247 -11.35 -8.16 -4.27
CA ILE A 247 -11.77 -9.26 -5.15
C ILE A 247 -13.29 -9.37 -5.16
N ALA A 248 -13.94 -9.35 -3.99
CA ALA A 248 -15.39 -9.48 -3.87
C ALA A 248 -16.13 -8.29 -4.51
N GLU A 249 -15.62 -7.07 -4.31
CA GLU A 249 -16.16 -5.85 -4.91
C GLU A 249 -16.17 -5.95 -6.45
N MET A 250 -15.03 -6.35 -7.04
CA MET A 250 -14.86 -6.42 -8.50
C MET A 250 -15.31 -7.74 -9.14
N ALA A 251 -15.62 -8.78 -8.36
CA ALA A 251 -16.03 -10.10 -8.88
C ALA A 251 -17.26 -10.03 -9.80
N GLY A 252 -18.19 -9.11 -9.54
CA GLY A 252 -19.38 -8.86 -10.36
C GLY A 252 -19.19 -7.82 -11.46
N GLY A 253 -17.98 -7.26 -11.62
CA GLY A 253 -17.70 -6.13 -12.51
C GLY A 253 -18.20 -4.79 -11.96
N TRP A 254 -18.21 -3.77 -12.82
CA TRP A 254 -18.71 -2.44 -12.46
C TRP A 254 -20.21 -2.47 -12.17
N GLY A 255 -20.61 -1.83 -11.07
CA GLY A 255 -22.01 -1.77 -10.61
C GLY A 255 -22.46 -2.98 -9.80
N ASN A 256 -21.53 -3.84 -9.36
CA ASN A 256 -21.84 -4.97 -8.49
C ASN A 256 -22.48 -4.50 -7.17
N HIS A 257 -23.41 -5.30 -6.62
CA HIS A 257 -24.13 -4.97 -5.38
C HIS A 257 -23.19 -4.67 -4.20
N ILE A 258 -22.05 -5.37 -4.12
CA ILE A 258 -21.02 -5.17 -3.08
C ILE A 258 -20.33 -3.81 -3.22
N MET A 259 -20.20 -3.29 -4.45
CA MET A 259 -19.59 -1.98 -4.72
C MET A 259 -20.58 -0.83 -4.45
N GLN A 260 -21.88 -1.09 -4.59
CA GLN A 260 -22.95 -0.14 -4.30
C GLN A 260 -23.30 -0.05 -2.81
N ASP A 261 -22.75 -0.92 -1.96
CA ASP A 261 -22.91 -0.82 -0.51
C ASP A 261 -21.83 0.07 0.13
N GLU A 262 -22.19 1.32 0.43
CA GLU A 262 -21.29 2.27 1.09
C GLU A 262 -20.80 1.78 2.45
N ILE A 263 -21.63 1.08 3.22
CA ILE A 263 -21.28 0.66 4.58
C ILE A 263 -20.15 -0.37 4.54
N SER A 264 -20.26 -1.38 3.67
CA SER A 264 -19.18 -2.35 3.45
C SER A 264 -17.90 -1.68 2.98
N PHE A 265 -17.98 -0.71 2.07
CA PHE A 265 -16.81 0.04 1.61
C PHE A 265 -16.14 0.83 2.75
N VAL A 266 -16.91 1.54 3.56
CA VAL A 266 -16.39 2.32 4.69
C VAL A 266 -15.70 1.42 5.71
N ILE A 267 -16.31 0.28 6.05
CA ILE A 267 -15.76 -0.61 7.08
C ILE A 267 -14.56 -1.42 6.55
N LEU A 268 -14.70 -2.08 5.41
CA LEU A 268 -13.74 -3.06 4.91
C LEU A 268 -12.61 -2.43 4.08
N ASP A 269 -12.83 -1.25 3.50
CA ASP A 269 -11.78 -0.54 2.77
C ASP A 269 -11.18 0.58 3.64
N SER A 270 -12.04 1.47 4.15
CA SER A 270 -11.60 2.72 4.79
C SER A 270 -11.07 2.52 6.21
N CYS A 271 -11.83 1.85 7.07
CA CYS A 271 -11.40 1.60 8.45
C CYS A 271 -10.17 0.68 8.51
N LEU A 272 -10.10 -0.36 7.68
CA LEU A 272 -8.96 -1.29 7.66
C LEU A 272 -7.66 -0.58 7.25
N CYS A 273 -7.69 0.26 6.20
CA CYS A 273 -6.52 1.05 5.83
C CYS A 273 -6.16 2.10 6.88
N LEU A 274 -7.16 2.76 7.47
CA LEU A 274 -6.92 3.76 8.50
C LEU A 274 -6.20 3.14 9.70
N VAL A 275 -6.68 1.99 10.19
CA VAL A 275 -6.04 1.23 11.27
C VAL A 275 -4.61 0.85 10.89
N ALA A 276 -4.38 0.36 9.67
CA ALA A 276 -3.03 -0.01 9.22
C ALA A 276 -2.07 1.19 9.23
N VAL A 277 -2.47 2.34 8.68
CA VAL A 277 -1.64 3.56 8.64
C VAL A 277 -1.35 4.08 10.05
N TRP A 278 -2.36 4.15 10.92
CA TRP A 278 -2.18 4.63 12.29
C TRP A 278 -1.29 3.71 13.12
N LEU A 279 -1.42 2.39 12.97
CA LEU A 279 -0.52 1.44 13.61
C LEU A 279 0.93 1.65 13.15
N LEU A 280 1.16 1.84 11.84
CA LEU A 280 2.50 2.09 11.31
C LEU A 280 3.05 3.47 11.68
N THR A 281 2.18 4.46 11.90
CA THR A 281 2.54 5.82 12.33
C THR A 281 2.94 5.85 13.81
N ILE A 282 2.11 5.28 14.69
CA ILE A 282 2.35 5.27 16.15
C ILE A 282 3.54 4.35 16.47
N PHE A 283 3.56 3.17 15.87
CA PHE A 283 4.63 2.20 16.05
C PHE A 283 5.70 2.39 14.98
N ALA A 284 6.10 3.65 14.71
CA ALA A 284 7.14 3.93 13.73
C ALA A 284 8.46 3.23 14.12
N PRO A 285 9.14 2.57 13.17
CA PRO A 285 10.37 1.85 13.46
C PRO A 285 11.49 2.77 13.99
N GLY A 286 11.46 4.07 13.68
CA GLY A 286 12.38 5.07 14.23
C GLY A 286 12.26 5.32 15.74
N LEU A 287 11.13 4.96 16.36
CA LEU A 287 10.93 5.05 17.81
C LEU A 287 11.39 3.79 18.54
N TYR A 288 11.31 2.63 17.88
CA TYR A 288 11.50 1.31 18.48
C TYR A 288 12.77 0.58 18.01
N PHE A 289 13.46 1.10 17.01
CA PHE A 289 14.73 0.59 16.46
C PHE A 289 15.68 1.75 16.10
N PRO A 290 16.52 2.21 17.03
CA PRO A 290 17.59 3.16 16.70
C PRO A 290 18.61 2.60 15.70
N GLN A 291 18.76 1.26 15.62
CA GLN A 291 19.67 0.58 14.68
C GLN A 291 19.26 0.71 13.20
N MET A 292 18.01 1.11 12.90
CA MET A 292 17.58 1.41 11.52
C MET A 292 18.18 2.73 11.01
N ALA A 293 18.36 3.72 11.88
CA ALA A 293 19.05 4.97 11.53
C ALA A 293 20.57 4.75 11.40
N THR A 294 21.16 3.92 12.27
CA THR A 294 22.61 3.71 12.32
C THR A 294 23.15 2.92 11.12
N ASN A 295 22.44 1.88 10.66
CA ASN A 295 22.88 1.09 9.50
C ASN A 295 22.77 1.86 8.18
N LEU A 296 21.80 2.78 8.05
CA LEU A 296 21.70 3.69 6.90
C LEU A 296 22.80 4.76 6.91
N ALA A 297 23.13 5.31 8.09
CA ALA A 297 24.27 6.23 8.24
C ALA A 297 25.60 5.53 7.89
N LYS A 298 25.79 4.29 8.35
CA LYS A 298 26.99 3.49 8.08
C LYS A 298 27.10 3.10 6.60
N LYS A 299 25.99 2.68 5.96
CA LYS A 299 25.96 2.38 4.53
C LYS A 299 26.14 3.62 3.64
N LYS A 300 25.65 4.78 4.09
CA LYS A 300 25.91 6.07 3.43
C LYS A 300 27.39 6.47 3.55
N GLN A 301 27.99 6.31 4.74
CA GLN A 301 29.43 6.51 4.93
C GLN A 301 30.28 5.56 4.09
N GLU A 302 29.92 4.27 4.00
CA GLU A 302 30.62 3.30 3.14
C GLU A 302 30.50 3.67 1.66
N SER A 303 29.30 4.06 1.19
CA SER A 303 29.09 4.48 -0.21
C SER A 303 29.77 5.82 -0.55
N ASP A 304 29.84 6.76 0.39
CA ASP A 304 30.53 8.04 0.21
C ASP A 304 32.06 7.84 0.26
N SER A 305 32.55 6.90 1.08
CA SER A 305 33.96 6.52 1.13
C SER A 305 34.40 5.80 -0.15
N GLU A 306 33.58 4.90 -0.69
CA GLU A 306 33.88 4.17 -1.93
C GLU A 306 33.95 5.14 -3.13
N LYS A 307 33.01 6.10 -3.22
CA LYS A 307 33.05 7.17 -4.24
C LYS A 307 34.27 8.07 -4.13
N ASN A 308 34.69 8.41 -2.92
CA ASN A 308 35.90 9.21 -2.71
C ASN A 308 37.17 8.43 -3.11
N THR A 309 37.24 7.13 -2.83
CA THR A 309 38.37 6.29 -3.27
C THR A 309 38.43 6.22 -4.80
N THR A 310 37.29 5.97 -5.48
CA THR A 310 37.27 5.91 -6.96
C THR A 310 37.61 7.25 -7.62
N ALA A 311 37.22 8.37 -7.00
CA ALA A 311 37.56 9.70 -7.49
C ALA A 311 39.07 10.01 -7.33
N VAL A 312 39.68 9.59 -6.22
CA VAL A 312 41.12 9.76 -5.98
C VAL A 312 41.95 8.89 -6.93
N ASP A 313 41.53 7.64 -7.17
CA ASP A 313 42.20 6.73 -8.12
C ASP A 313 42.10 7.25 -9.57
N GLY A 314 40.98 7.89 -9.94
CA GLY A 314 40.82 8.53 -11.25
C GLY A 314 41.80 9.69 -11.47
N VAL A 315 41.98 10.55 -10.47
CA VAL A 315 42.89 11.72 -10.54
C VAL A 315 44.37 11.29 -10.57
N LEU A 316 44.74 10.23 -9.85
CA LEU A 316 46.10 9.67 -9.88
C LEU A 316 46.44 9.03 -11.24
N SER A 317 45.46 8.42 -11.90
CA SER A 317 45.63 7.84 -13.24
C SER A 317 45.78 8.91 -14.34
N GLU A 318 45.15 10.08 -14.20
CA GLU A 318 45.30 11.19 -15.16
C GLU A 318 46.64 11.92 -14.98
N GLY A 319 47.11 12.10 -13.74
CA GLY A 319 48.41 12.74 -13.47
C GLY A 319 49.61 11.94 -13.97
N ALA A 320 49.54 10.60 -13.93
CA ALA A 320 50.61 9.71 -14.42
C ALA A 320 50.66 9.58 -15.95
N ALA A 321 49.63 10.05 -16.67
CA ALA A 321 49.59 10.05 -18.14
C ALA A 321 50.11 11.37 -18.75
N THR A 322 50.46 12.35 -17.91
CA THR A 322 50.92 13.69 -18.31
C THR A 322 52.40 13.98 -18.02
N GLU A 323 53.18 12.98 -17.59
CA GLU A 323 54.66 13.05 -17.51
C GLU A 323 55.33 12.22 -18.62
#